data_AF-A0AAN9AFP2-F1
#
_entry.id   AF-A0AAN9AFP2-F1
#
_cell.length_a   1.000
_cell.length_b   1.000
_cell.length_c   1.000
_cell.angle_alpha   90.00
_cell.angle_beta   90.00
_cell.angle_gamma   90.00
#
_symmetry.space_group_name_H-M   'P 1'
#
loop_
_entity.id
_entity.type
_entity.pdbx_description
1 polymer ?
#
loop_
_entity_poly.entity_id
_entity_poly.type
_entity_poly.pdbx_seq_one_letter_code
_entity_poly.pdbx_strand_id
1 'polypeptide(L)'
;NRVIKPLEPVGVPLRYKFLPEALKAQGYSTHAVGKWHVGYCAEEYTPTKRGFDTFYGFHGGSQDYFTYTHPGGIPLEKRSSCGNECYDFGLDLFNNTTPDVTKNGKYSTHLFTSVVEDLLQARNPRKPLFLYLAYQSVHTPLQVPQEYKNAFRHITHKQRMVHLGMLSALDEAVGKVTRALQATGHYQNSNGGAVKKGGNNYPLCGKKGTLLEGGTRGAAFIHSPLLQKPYISEK
;
A
#
# COMPACT_ATOMS: atom_id res chain seq x y z
N ASN A 1 10.93 -13.38 12.84
CA ASN A 1 10.38 -12.43 11.84
C ASN A 1 10.54 -11.00 12.29
N ARG A 2 11.58 -10.30 11.81
CA ARG A 2 11.82 -8.87 12.05
C ARG A 2 11.40 -8.09 10.80
N VAL A 3 10.72 -6.97 11.01
CA VAL A 3 10.35 -6.01 9.95
C VAL A 3 11.50 -5.02 9.77
N ILE A 4 11.76 -4.58 8.54
CA ILE A 4 12.74 -3.53 8.25
C ILE A 4 12.27 -2.23 8.90
N LYS A 5 13.02 -1.70 9.86
CA LYS A 5 12.69 -0.41 10.48
C LYS A 5 13.15 0.75 9.59
N PRO A 6 12.52 1.93 9.68
CA PRO A 6 12.83 3.07 8.81
C PRO A 6 14.29 3.56 8.78
N LEU A 7 15.10 3.21 9.78
CA LEU A 7 16.49 3.66 9.91
C LEU A 7 17.48 2.51 9.79
N GLU A 8 17.01 1.32 9.42
CA GLU A 8 17.89 0.19 9.19
C GLU A 8 18.42 0.25 7.76
N PRO A 9 19.76 0.25 7.55
CA PRO A 9 20.36 0.30 6.22
C PRO A 9 20.28 -1.06 5.52
N VAL A 10 19.10 -1.67 5.50
CA VAL A 10 18.86 -3.01 4.98
C VAL A 10 17.75 -3.00 3.94
N GLY A 11 17.86 -3.90 2.98
CA GLY A 11 16.85 -4.18 1.99
C GLY A 11 16.91 -5.64 1.57
N VAL A 12 15.94 -6.07 0.77
CA VAL A 12 16.00 -7.43 0.19
C VAL A 12 17.25 -7.52 -0.70
N PRO A 13 18.16 -8.49 -0.46
CA PRO A 13 19.43 -8.57 -1.16
C PRO A 13 19.30 -8.50 -2.68
N LEU A 14 20.19 -7.73 -3.32
CA LEU A 14 20.14 -7.45 -4.76
C LEU A 14 20.28 -8.71 -5.64
N ARG A 15 20.86 -9.80 -5.11
CA ARG A 15 20.92 -11.09 -5.80
C ARG A 15 19.55 -11.73 -6.06
N TYR A 16 18.51 -11.33 -5.32
CA TYR A 16 17.15 -11.83 -5.51
C TYR A 16 16.41 -10.93 -6.49
N LYS A 17 16.09 -11.48 -7.66
CA LYS A 17 15.28 -10.81 -8.68
C LYS A 17 13.82 -10.71 -8.23
N PHE A 18 13.23 -9.54 -8.43
CA PHE A 18 11.82 -9.32 -8.18
C PHE A 18 10.98 -9.69 -9.39
N LEU A 19 9.71 -10.07 -9.15
CA LEU A 19 8.73 -10.35 -10.20
C LEU A 19 8.66 -9.26 -11.30
N PRO A 20 8.57 -7.95 -10.99
CA PRO A 20 8.62 -6.88 -12.01
C PRO A 20 9.86 -6.95 -12.90
N GLU A 21 11.04 -7.33 -12.41
CA GLU A 21 12.24 -7.46 -13.25
C GLU A 21 12.06 -8.56 -14.31
N ALA A 22 11.48 -9.70 -13.90
CA ALA A 22 11.19 -10.80 -14.81
C ALA A 22 10.10 -10.42 -15.83
N LEU A 23 9.02 -9.76 -15.39
CA LEU A 23 7.93 -9.34 -16.27
C LEU A 23 8.36 -8.26 -17.25
N LYS A 24 9.18 -7.30 -16.80
CA LYS A 24 9.77 -6.27 -17.66
C LYS A 24 10.62 -6.87 -18.78
N ALA A 25 11.40 -7.91 -18.47
CA ALA A 25 12.16 -8.66 -19.49
C ALA A 25 11.26 -9.37 -20.52
N GLN A 26 9.99 -9.64 -20.18
CA GLN A 26 8.97 -10.19 -21.08
C GLN A 26 8.11 -9.11 -21.77
N GLY A 27 8.51 -7.84 -21.68
CA GLY A 27 7.85 -6.72 -22.37
C GLY A 27 6.70 -6.06 -21.62
N TYR A 28 6.47 -6.41 -20.35
CA TYR A 28 5.46 -5.73 -19.53
C TYR A 28 5.86 -4.30 -19.20
N SER A 29 4.88 -3.40 -19.20
CA SER A 29 4.97 -2.11 -18.51
C SER A 29 4.70 -2.33 -17.02
N THR A 30 5.67 -2.00 -16.19
CA THR A 30 5.69 -2.35 -14.77
C THR A 30 5.54 -1.11 -13.90
N HIS A 31 4.54 -1.09 -13.05
CA HIS A 31 4.22 0.08 -12.25
C HIS A 31 3.96 -0.31 -10.80
N ALA A 32 4.51 0.46 -9.86
CA ALA A 32 4.24 0.31 -8.43
C ALA A 32 3.56 1.56 -7.89
N VAL A 33 2.49 1.39 -7.12
CA VAL A 33 1.78 2.49 -6.45
C VAL A 33 1.57 2.14 -4.98
N GLY A 34 1.96 3.05 -4.08
CA GLY A 34 1.79 2.93 -2.63
C GLY A 34 3.06 2.48 -1.90
N LYS A 35 2.91 1.50 -1.01
CA LYS A 35 3.93 1.11 -0.04
C LYS A 35 5.03 0.22 -0.64
N TRP A 36 6.29 0.57 -0.40
CA TRP A 36 7.44 -0.27 -0.78
C TRP A 36 7.92 -1.21 0.34
N HIS A 37 8.59 -0.66 1.36
CA HIS A 37 8.99 -1.34 2.61
C HIS A 37 9.82 -2.62 2.47
N VAL A 38 10.65 -2.69 1.43
CA VAL A 38 11.60 -3.80 1.20
C VAL A 38 13.04 -3.31 1.01
N GLY A 39 13.32 -2.08 1.48
CA GLY A 39 14.63 -1.44 1.49
C GLY A 39 14.65 -0.13 0.70
N TYR A 40 15.34 0.88 1.23
CA TYR A 40 15.52 2.18 0.56
C TYR A 40 16.78 2.92 1.04
N CYS A 41 17.74 2.19 1.63
CA CYS A 41 18.98 2.78 2.14
C CYS A 41 19.98 3.21 1.06
N ALA A 42 19.76 2.75 -0.17
CA ALA A 42 20.48 3.17 -1.37
C ALA A 42 19.54 3.06 -2.58
N GLU A 43 19.86 3.75 -3.67
CA GLU A 43 19.00 3.80 -4.86
C GLU A 43 18.68 2.40 -5.39
N GLU A 44 19.64 1.47 -5.35
CA GLU A 44 19.50 0.09 -5.83
C GLU A 44 18.38 -0.68 -5.14
N TYR A 45 17.99 -0.26 -3.93
CA TYR A 45 16.88 -0.87 -3.20
C TYR A 45 15.51 -0.24 -3.52
N THR A 46 15.48 0.90 -4.20
CA THR A 46 14.22 1.61 -4.53
C THR A 46 13.45 0.92 -5.67
N PRO A 47 12.11 1.12 -5.77
CA PRO A 47 11.27 0.42 -6.74
C PRO A 47 11.75 0.52 -8.20
N THR A 48 12.21 1.71 -8.62
CA THR A 48 12.65 1.97 -9.99
C THR A 48 13.96 1.26 -10.36
N LYS A 49 14.74 0.85 -9.35
CA LYS A 49 15.92 -0.02 -9.53
C LYS A 49 15.62 -1.51 -9.30
N ARG A 50 14.38 -1.86 -8.92
CA ARG A 50 13.91 -3.22 -8.64
C ARG A 50 12.83 -3.68 -9.61
N GLY A 51 12.95 -3.25 -10.86
CA GLY A 51 12.19 -3.75 -11.99
C GLY A 51 10.96 -2.94 -12.39
N PHE A 52 10.55 -1.92 -11.61
CA PHE A 52 9.42 -1.07 -11.97
C PHE A 52 9.85 0.07 -12.92
N ASP A 53 9.09 0.31 -13.99
CA ASP A 53 9.25 1.46 -14.87
C ASP A 53 8.84 2.76 -14.20
N THR A 54 7.77 2.73 -13.41
CA THR A 54 7.34 3.88 -12.60
C THR A 54 6.99 3.48 -11.18
N PHE A 55 7.17 4.43 -10.27
CA PHE A 55 6.75 4.32 -8.89
C PHE A 55 6.03 5.59 -8.44
N TYR A 56 4.95 5.44 -7.68
CA TYR A 56 4.36 6.55 -6.95
C TYR A 56 3.93 6.10 -5.57
N GLY A 57 4.53 6.63 -4.51
CA GLY A 57 4.19 6.21 -3.16
C GLY A 57 5.30 6.48 -2.16
N PHE A 58 5.43 5.61 -1.18
CA PHE A 58 6.30 5.82 -0.03
C PHE A 58 7.20 4.60 0.22
N HIS A 59 8.42 4.86 0.67
CA HIS A 59 9.43 3.84 0.86
C HIS A 59 9.29 3.09 2.19
N GLY A 60 8.86 3.79 3.23
CA GLY A 60 8.82 3.32 4.60
C GLY A 60 7.71 2.31 4.93
N GLY A 61 7.68 1.91 6.21
CA GLY A 61 6.72 0.95 6.74
C GLY A 61 5.35 1.52 7.10
N SER A 62 5.28 2.82 7.34
CA SER A 62 4.08 3.57 7.71
C SER A 62 4.33 5.06 7.57
N GLN A 63 3.26 5.82 7.36
CA GLN A 63 3.29 7.28 7.31
C GLN A 63 1.94 7.82 7.80
N ASP A 64 1.81 9.12 7.97
CA ASP A 64 0.54 9.80 8.12
C ASP A 64 -0.27 9.73 6.82
N TYR A 65 -1.59 9.53 6.90
CA TYR A 65 -2.43 9.36 5.72
C TYR A 65 -2.65 10.63 4.90
N PHE A 66 -2.36 11.81 5.46
CA PHE A 66 -2.64 13.10 4.84
C PHE A 66 -1.39 13.92 4.57
N THR A 67 -0.41 13.85 5.47
CA THR A 67 0.86 14.60 5.38
C THR A 67 2.01 13.76 4.86
N TYR A 68 1.87 12.43 4.82
CA TYR A 68 2.87 11.47 4.32
C TYR A 68 4.22 11.55 5.06
N THR A 69 4.21 12.02 6.31
CA THR A 69 5.38 11.98 7.19
C THR A 69 5.31 10.75 8.08
N HIS A 70 6.45 10.17 8.48
CA HIS A 70 6.41 8.99 9.35
C HIS A 70 5.84 9.36 10.74
N PRO A 71 4.91 8.58 11.33
CA PRO A 71 4.25 8.93 12.61
C PRO A 71 5.17 8.86 13.83
N GLY A 72 6.38 8.30 13.68
CA GLY A 72 7.44 8.34 14.69
C GLY A 72 8.30 9.60 14.63
N GLY A 73 8.05 10.49 13.66
CA GLY A 73 8.62 11.83 13.58
C GLY A 73 8.12 12.69 14.70
N ILE A 74 9.06 13.28 15.43
CA ILE A 74 8.74 14.40 16.30
C ILE A 74 8.90 15.65 15.43
N PRO A 75 7.84 16.47 15.28
CA PRO A 75 7.94 17.72 14.54
C PRO A 75 9.13 18.55 15.04
N LEU A 76 9.81 19.29 14.16
CA LEU A 76 11.01 20.05 14.50
C LEU A 76 10.77 20.97 15.71
N GLU A 77 9.57 21.53 15.83
CA GLU A 77 9.16 22.38 16.96
C GLU A 77 9.05 21.66 18.32
N LYS A 78 8.97 20.33 18.34
CA LYS A 78 8.91 19.50 19.56
C LYS A 78 10.22 18.80 19.89
N ARG A 79 11.29 19.08 19.15
CA ARG A 79 12.61 18.46 19.31
C ARG A 79 13.22 18.66 20.70
N SER A 80 12.93 19.79 21.35
CA SER A 80 13.38 20.07 22.72
C SER A 80 12.84 19.10 23.77
N SER A 81 11.75 18.38 23.49
CA SER A 81 11.07 17.50 24.44
C SER A 81 11.48 16.02 24.40
N CYS A 82 12.32 15.61 23.43
CA CYS A 82 12.64 14.19 23.19
C CYS A 82 14.13 13.81 23.26
N GLY A 83 15.02 14.75 23.62
CA GLY A 83 16.44 14.46 23.84
C GLY A 83 17.16 13.86 22.61
N ASN A 84 18.05 12.88 22.83
CA ASN A 84 18.84 12.24 21.78
C ASN A 84 18.08 11.14 20.99
N GLU A 85 16.80 10.90 21.31
CA GLU A 85 15.98 9.87 20.65
C GLU A 85 15.05 10.47 19.56
N CYS A 86 15.16 11.78 19.29
CA CYS A 86 14.41 12.43 18.22
C CYS A 86 15.00 12.05 16.85
N TYR A 87 14.23 11.32 16.05
CA TYR A 87 14.50 11.18 14.62
C TYR A 87 13.60 12.14 13.85
N ASP A 88 14.19 13.01 13.04
CA ASP A 88 13.43 13.79 12.07
C ASP A 88 12.93 12.82 11.00
N PHE A 89 11.62 12.67 10.93
CA PHE A 89 11.00 12.01 9.79
C PHE A 89 10.43 13.07 8.86
N GLY A 90 11.03 13.19 7.69
CA GLY A 90 10.55 14.06 6.63
C GLY A 90 9.38 13.46 5.86
N LEU A 91 9.02 14.13 4.78
CA LEU A 91 8.09 13.63 3.78
C LEU A 91 8.60 12.32 3.17
N ASP A 92 7.76 11.29 3.16
CA ASP A 92 8.01 10.01 2.49
C ASP A 92 6.94 9.82 1.40
N LEU A 93 6.93 10.69 0.39
CA LEU A 93 6.06 10.54 -0.78
C LEU A 93 6.85 10.91 -2.02
N PHE A 94 6.92 10.00 -2.98
CA PHE A 94 7.78 10.11 -4.14
C PHE A 94 7.00 9.82 -5.43
N ASN A 95 7.28 10.62 -6.44
CA ASN A 95 7.04 10.29 -7.84
C ASN A 95 8.38 9.86 -8.45
N ASN A 96 8.53 8.56 -8.69
CA ASN A 96 9.77 7.90 -9.01
C ASN A 96 10.85 8.21 -7.94
N THR A 97 11.85 9.01 -8.29
CA THR A 97 12.95 9.40 -7.41
C THR A 97 12.77 10.79 -6.79
N THR A 98 11.70 11.51 -7.16
CA THR A 98 11.48 12.90 -6.76
C THR A 98 10.42 12.99 -5.66
N PRO A 99 10.71 13.64 -4.52
CA PRO A 99 9.69 13.90 -3.49
C PRO A 99 8.52 14.72 -4.02
N ASP A 100 7.28 14.31 -3.72
CA ASP A 100 6.06 15.03 -4.10
C ASP A 100 5.49 15.83 -2.92
N VAL A 101 5.91 17.09 -2.81
CA VAL A 101 5.49 18.01 -1.74
C VAL A 101 4.09 18.61 -1.95
N THR A 102 3.43 18.30 -3.07
CA THR A 102 2.21 19.02 -3.52
C THR A 102 0.90 18.40 -3.04
N LYS A 103 0.95 17.25 -2.37
CA LYS A 103 -0.25 16.44 -2.06
C LYS A 103 -0.72 16.54 -0.62
N ASN A 104 -0.12 17.42 0.18
CA ASN A 104 -0.47 17.59 1.59
C ASN A 104 -1.99 17.79 1.77
N GLY A 105 -2.58 17.11 2.75
CA GLY A 105 -4.01 17.16 3.03
C GLY A 105 -4.87 16.23 2.18
N LYS A 106 -4.33 15.55 1.16
CA LYS A 106 -5.05 14.51 0.42
C LYS A 106 -4.96 13.18 1.15
N TYR A 107 -6.06 12.42 1.21
CA TYR A 107 -6.04 11.10 1.84
C TYR A 107 -5.31 10.08 0.96
N SER A 108 -4.29 9.39 1.48
CA SER A 108 -3.39 8.54 0.68
C SER A 108 -4.09 7.44 -0.09
N THR A 109 -5.18 6.88 0.43
CA THR A 109 -5.98 5.88 -0.29
C THR A 109 -6.59 6.48 -1.56
N HIS A 110 -7.18 7.67 -1.46
CA HIS A 110 -7.75 8.36 -2.62
C HIS A 110 -6.67 8.80 -3.60
N LEU A 111 -5.54 9.31 -3.11
CA LEU A 111 -4.40 9.70 -3.94
C LEU A 111 -3.84 8.52 -4.75
N PHE A 112 -3.58 7.38 -4.11
CA PHE A 112 -3.07 6.21 -4.82
C PHE A 112 -4.09 5.64 -5.81
N THR A 113 -5.38 5.74 -5.50
CA THR A 113 -6.45 5.39 -6.46
C THR A 113 -6.37 6.28 -7.69
N SER A 114 -6.31 7.61 -7.52
CA SER A 114 -6.30 8.55 -8.65
C SER A 114 -5.06 8.36 -9.53
N VAL A 115 -3.90 8.10 -8.92
CA VAL A 115 -2.67 7.81 -9.67
C VAL A 115 -2.81 6.55 -10.52
N VAL A 116 -3.50 5.51 -10.01
CA VAL A 116 -3.79 4.31 -10.81
C VAL A 116 -4.77 4.62 -11.93
N GLU A 117 -5.80 5.42 -11.68
CA GLU A 117 -6.76 5.84 -12.71
C GLU A 117 -6.04 6.62 -13.83
N ASP A 118 -5.21 7.59 -13.49
CA ASP A 118 -4.40 8.38 -14.44
C ASP A 118 -3.45 7.48 -15.24
N LEU A 119 -2.80 6.52 -14.57
CA LEU A 119 -1.90 5.56 -15.20
C LEU A 119 -2.62 4.66 -16.20
N LEU A 120 -3.80 4.15 -15.82
CA LEU A 120 -4.60 3.30 -16.70
C LEU A 120 -5.10 4.06 -17.94
N GLN A 121 -5.37 5.36 -17.80
CA GLN A 121 -5.75 6.22 -18.92
C GLN A 121 -4.56 6.55 -19.84
N ALA A 122 -3.38 6.83 -19.27
CA ALA A 122 -2.22 7.31 -20.03
C ALA A 122 -1.39 6.20 -20.68
N ARG A 123 -1.58 4.92 -20.29
CA ARG A 123 -0.68 3.84 -20.73
C ARG A 123 -0.88 3.42 -22.18
N ASN A 124 0.16 2.80 -22.73
CA ASN A 124 0.12 2.16 -24.04
C ASN A 124 -0.65 0.82 -23.97
N PRO A 125 -1.78 0.67 -24.67
CA PRO A 125 -2.55 -0.58 -24.64
C PRO A 125 -1.84 -1.75 -25.33
N ARG A 126 -0.80 -1.50 -26.14
CA ARG A 126 -0.03 -2.54 -26.84
C ARG A 126 0.95 -3.29 -25.93
N LYS A 127 1.26 -2.75 -24.75
CA LYS A 127 2.11 -3.42 -23.76
C LYS A 127 1.27 -4.06 -22.67
N PRO A 128 1.57 -5.30 -22.26
CA PRO A 128 0.89 -5.91 -21.13
C PRO A 128 1.25 -5.17 -19.83
N LEU A 129 0.29 -5.06 -18.92
CA LEU A 129 0.41 -4.29 -17.69
C LEU A 129 0.77 -5.20 -16.52
N PHE A 130 1.76 -4.80 -15.72
CA PHE A 130 1.93 -5.27 -14.36
C PHE A 130 1.82 -4.09 -13.39
N LEU A 131 0.76 -4.09 -12.58
CA LEU A 131 0.53 -3.07 -11.56
C LEU A 131 0.63 -3.70 -10.17
N TYR A 132 1.59 -3.24 -9.37
CA TYR A 132 1.67 -3.53 -7.94
C TYR A 132 1.05 -2.37 -7.16
N LEU A 133 -0.18 -2.53 -6.71
CA LEU A 133 -0.92 -1.54 -5.91
C LEU A 133 -0.93 -1.96 -4.44
N ALA A 134 -0.06 -1.32 -3.66
CA ALA A 134 0.12 -1.59 -2.24
C ALA A 134 -0.41 -0.45 -1.39
N TYR A 135 -1.73 -0.42 -1.16
CA TYR A 135 -2.32 0.60 -0.30
C TYR A 135 -1.69 0.63 1.09
N GLN A 136 -1.58 1.84 1.66
CA GLN A 136 -1.28 2.02 3.08
C GLN A 136 -2.42 1.48 3.95
N SER A 137 -3.67 1.66 3.49
CA SER A 137 -4.88 1.15 4.14
C SER A 137 -4.83 -0.37 4.34
N VAL A 138 -5.18 -0.90 5.50
CA VAL A 138 -5.74 -0.27 6.72
C VAL A 138 -4.73 -0.27 7.88
N HIS A 139 -3.48 0.13 7.62
CA HIS A 139 -2.42 0.21 8.62
C HIS A 139 -2.60 1.42 9.57
N THR A 140 -1.88 1.47 10.69
CA THR A 140 -1.82 2.71 11.49
C THR A 140 -0.98 3.79 10.80
N PRO A 141 -1.16 5.07 11.19
CA PRO A 141 -2.12 5.61 12.19
C PRO A 141 -3.58 5.42 11.77
N LEU A 142 -4.50 5.33 12.73
CA LEU A 142 -5.93 5.15 12.42
C LEU A 142 -6.52 6.49 11.99
N GLN A 143 -6.57 6.72 10.68
CA GLN A 143 -6.97 7.98 10.07
C GLN A 143 -7.83 7.71 8.85
N VAL A 144 -8.96 8.39 8.75
CA VAL A 144 -9.88 8.31 7.61
C VAL A 144 -10.72 9.59 7.54
N PRO A 145 -11.13 10.04 6.35
CA PRO A 145 -12.09 11.13 6.22
C PRO A 145 -13.38 10.89 7.01
N GLN A 146 -14.03 11.98 7.44
CA GLN A 146 -15.13 11.93 8.41
C GLN A 146 -16.35 11.16 7.88
N GLU A 147 -16.63 11.30 6.59
CA GLU A 147 -17.76 10.65 5.90
C GLU A 147 -17.74 9.14 6.06
N TYR A 148 -16.57 8.49 6.04
CA TYR A 148 -16.45 7.04 6.22
C TYR A 148 -16.69 6.59 7.66
N LYS A 149 -16.49 7.48 8.66
CA LYS A 149 -16.81 7.16 10.06
C LYS A 149 -18.31 7.20 10.33
N ASN A 150 -19.06 8.01 9.58
CA ASN A 150 -20.48 8.25 9.83
C ASN A 150 -21.32 6.97 9.69
N ALA A 151 -20.98 6.09 8.75
CA ALA A 151 -21.64 4.79 8.56
C ALA A 151 -21.49 3.85 9.78
N PHE A 152 -20.45 4.03 10.59
CA PHE A 152 -20.11 3.17 11.73
C PHE A 152 -20.34 3.83 13.09
N ARG A 153 -21.10 4.93 13.16
CA ARG A 153 -21.38 5.66 14.41
C ARG A 153 -22.01 4.80 15.52
N HIS A 154 -22.65 3.69 15.16
CA HIS A 154 -23.25 2.73 16.09
C HIS A 154 -22.20 1.84 16.79
N ILE A 155 -20.96 1.81 16.29
CA ILE A 155 -19.86 1.04 16.89
C ILE A 155 -19.25 1.85 18.04
N THR A 156 -19.44 1.38 19.27
CA THR A 156 -18.95 2.05 20.49
C THR A 156 -17.43 2.09 20.58
N HIS A 157 -16.73 1.05 20.10
CA HIS A 157 -15.27 1.00 20.15
C HIS A 157 -14.64 1.91 19.09
N LYS A 158 -14.17 3.10 19.50
CA LYS A 158 -13.68 4.17 18.60
C LYS A 158 -12.64 3.69 17.57
N GLN A 159 -11.62 2.92 17.97
CA GLN A 159 -10.60 2.44 17.03
C GLN A 159 -11.18 1.46 16.00
N ARG A 160 -12.20 0.68 16.38
CA ARG A 160 -12.88 -0.26 15.47
C ARG A 160 -13.74 0.51 14.47
N MET A 161 -14.47 1.53 14.93
CA MET A 161 -15.22 2.44 14.07
C MET A 161 -14.32 3.10 13.02
N VAL A 162 -13.17 3.66 13.42
CA VAL A 162 -12.22 4.28 12.48
C VAL A 162 -11.66 3.23 11.51
N HIS A 163 -11.26 2.06 12.01
CA HIS A 163 -10.74 0.97 11.17
C HIS A 163 -11.74 0.49 10.13
N LEU A 164 -13.02 0.37 10.50
CA LEU A 164 -14.09 0.03 9.55
C LEU A 164 -14.28 1.12 8.50
N GLY A 165 -14.23 2.40 8.90
CA GLY A 165 -14.22 3.51 7.94
C GLY A 165 -13.06 3.43 6.95
N MET A 166 -11.84 3.15 7.43
CA MET A 166 -10.66 2.97 6.55
C MET A 166 -10.85 1.79 5.58
N LEU A 167 -11.45 0.69 6.06
CA LEU A 167 -11.73 -0.48 5.25
C LEU A 167 -12.78 -0.16 4.17
N SER A 168 -13.82 0.58 4.49
CA SER A 168 -14.82 1.04 3.51
C SER A 168 -14.22 1.98 2.47
N ALA A 169 -13.31 2.89 2.86
CA ALA A 169 -12.60 3.73 1.90
C ALA A 169 -11.71 2.91 0.96
N LEU A 170 -11.07 1.85 1.48
CA LEU A 170 -10.29 0.91 0.67
C LEU A 170 -11.19 0.11 -0.30
N ASP A 171 -12.36 -0.35 0.15
CA ASP A 171 -13.32 -1.06 -0.69
C ASP A 171 -13.82 -0.17 -1.85
N GLU A 172 -14.17 1.08 -1.56
CA GLU A 172 -14.55 2.06 -2.58
C GLU A 172 -13.41 2.28 -3.60
N ALA A 173 -12.16 2.39 -3.11
CA ALA A 173 -10.97 2.55 -3.94
C ALA A 173 -10.72 1.32 -4.84
N VAL A 174 -10.88 0.10 -4.32
CA VAL A 174 -10.82 -1.14 -5.13
C VAL A 174 -11.91 -1.13 -6.19
N GLY A 175 -13.12 -0.68 -5.85
CA GLY A 175 -14.22 -0.50 -6.80
C GLY A 175 -13.90 0.52 -7.90
N LYS A 176 -13.25 1.64 -7.56
CA LYS A 176 -12.79 2.66 -8.52
C LYS A 176 -11.74 2.10 -9.48
N VAL A 177 -10.70 1.45 -8.97
CA VAL A 177 -9.66 0.78 -9.80
C VAL A 177 -10.29 -0.29 -10.70
N THR A 178 -11.20 -1.08 -10.16
CA THR A 178 -11.94 -2.10 -10.93
C THR A 178 -12.71 -1.48 -12.08
N ARG A 179 -13.47 -0.40 -11.82
CA ARG A 179 -14.20 0.33 -12.87
C ARG A 179 -13.24 0.97 -13.88
N ALA A 180 -12.12 1.52 -13.44
CA ALA A 180 -11.11 2.08 -14.34
C ALA A 180 -10.52 1.00 -15.26
N LEU A 181 -10.21 -0.19 -14.72
CA LEU A 181 -9.80 -1.35 -15.51
C LEU A 181 -10.89 -1.78 -16.50
N GLN A 182 -12.17 -1.74 -16.13
CA GLN A 182 -13.28 -2.04 -17.04
C GLN A 182 -13.40 -1.00 -18.16
N ALA A 183 -13.41 0.29 -17.80
CA ALA A 183 -13.54 1.40 -18.74
C ALA A 183 -12.39 1.46 -19.75
N THR A 184 -11.21 1.00 -19.36
CA THR A 184 -10.02 0.95 -20.22
C THR A 184 -9.86 -0.39 -20.95
N GLY A 185 -10.76 -1.38 -20.72
CA GLY A 185 -10.74 -2.67 -21.42
C GLY A 185 -9.72 -3.68 -20.86
N HIS A 186 -9.27 -3.50 -19.62
CA HIS A 186 -8.19 -4.26 -18.99
C HIS A 186 -8.64 -5.10 -17.79
N TYR A 187 -9.94 -5.13 -17.52
CA TYR A 187 -10.53 -5.94 -16.46
C TYR A 187 -10.43 -7.45 -16.69
N GLN A 188 -10.21 -7.88 -17.94
CA GLN A 188 -10.18 -9.30 -18.28
C GLN A 188 -9.02 -10.08 -17.59
N ASN A 189 -8.06 -9.43 -16.90
CA ASN A 189 -6.87 -10.12 -16.37
C ASN A 189 -6.21 -9.48 -15.10
N SER A 190 -6.85 -9.44 -13.92
CA SER A 190 -6.30 -8.77 -12.70
C SER A 190 -6.28 -9.63 -11.41
N ASN A 191 -5.29 -9.46 -10.50
CA ASN A 191 -5.15 -10.21 -9.21
C ASN A 191 -4.66 -9.30 -8.03
N GLY A 192 -5.00 -9.56 -6.74
CA GLY A 192 -4.50 -8.76 -5.56
C GLY A 192 -4.78 -9.30 -4.11
N GLY A 193 -4.14 -8.76 -3.03
CA GLY A 193 -4.21 -9.25 -1.60
C GLY A 193 -3.73 -8.31 -0.43
N ALA A 194 -3.89 -8.72 0.87
CA ALA A 194 -4.33 -7.95 2.10
C ALA A 194 -3.38 -7.64 3.35
N VAL A 195 -3.96 -7.30 4.56
CA VAL A 195 -3.54 -6.27 5.59
C VAL A 195 -3.51 -6.65 7.14
N LYS A 196 -3.08 -5.71 8.07
CA LYS A 196 -3.52 -5.59 9.52
C LYS A 196 -3.12 -4.31 10.33
N LYS A 197 -4.11 -3.62 11.01
CA LYS A 197 -4.11 -2.86 12.32
C LYS A 197 -5.52 -2.35 12.75
N GLY A 198 -6.25 -3.08 13.62
CA GLY A 198 -7.71 -2.89 13.91
C GLY A 198 -8.60 -3.97 13.26
N GLY A 199 -7.93 -4.89 12.57
CA GLY A 199 -8.54 -6.05 11.92
C GLY A 199 -9.02 -7.09 12.93
N ASN A 200 -9.96 -7.91 12.49
CA ASN A 200 -10.47 -9.07 13.20
C ASN A 200 -10.03 -10.32 12.43
N ASN A 201 -9.52 -11.33 13.14
CA ASN A 201 -9.04 -12.58 12.55
C ASN A 201 -9.94 -13.76 12.84
N TYR A 202 -11.05 -13.56 13.55
CA TYR A 202 -11.98 -14.63 13.89
C TYR A 202 -12.30 -15.49 12.64
N PRO A 203 -12.26 -16.82 12.73
CA PRO A 203 -12.03 -17.66 13.92
C PRO A 203 -10.55 -18.01 14.19
N LEU A 204 -9.60 -17.44 13.43
CA LEU A 204 -8.18 -17.81 13.47
C LEU A 204 -7.47 -17.26 14.71
N CYS A 205 -6.64 -18.10 15.33
CA CYS A 205 -5.86 -17.74 16.52
C CYS A 205 -4.65 -16.85 16.17
N GLY A 206 -4.40 -15.79 16.93
CA GLY A 206 -3.24 -14.92 16.76
C GLY A 206 -3.49 -13.62 15.99
N LYS A 207 -2.41 -12.86 15.75
CA LYS A 207 -2.45 -11.51 15.19
C LYS A 207 -1.18 -11.18 14.44
N LYS A 208 -1.12 -10.01 13.79
CA LYS A 208 0.10 -9.53 13.11
C LYS A 208 1.33 -9.69 14.02
N GLY A 209 2.37 -10.32 13.50
CA GLY A 209 3.61 -10.58 14.23
C GLY A 209 3.68 -11.95 14.92
N THR A 210 2.58 -12.71 14.97
CA THR A 210 2.59 -14.10 15.46
C THR A 210 2.76 -15.09 14.31
N LEU A 211 3.32 -16.28 14.57
CA LEU A 211 3.40 -17.39 13.61
C LEU A 211 2.11 -18.22 13.53
N LEU A 212 1.12 -17.90 14.35
CA LEU A 212 -0.20 -18.53 14.36
C LEU A 212 -1.01 -18.14 13.12
N GLU A 213 -2.07 -18.89 12.81
CA GLU A 213 -2.95 -18.66 11.64
C GLU A 213 -3.42 -17.20 11.51
N GLY A 214 -3.85 -16.59 12.60
CA GLY A 214 -4.24 -15.18 12.65
C GLY A 214 -3.08 -14.20 12.46
N GLY A 215 -1.85 -14.64 12.31
CA GLY A 215 -0.69 -13.83 11.94
C GLY A 215 -0.16 -14.11 10.53
N THR A 216 -0.37 -15.31 9.99
CA THR A 216 0.20 -15.78 8.72
C THR A 216 -0.83 -16.04 7.62
N ARG A 217 -2.07 -16.43 7.96
CA ARG A 217 -3.16 -16.67 7.02
C ARG A 217 -3.88 -15.35 6.69
N GLY A 218 -3.84 -14.97 5.41
CA GLY A 218 -4.43 -13.73 4.88
C GLY A 218 -5.66 -13.98 4.01
N ALA A 219 -6.53 -12.99 3.91
CA ALA A 219 -7.59 -12.98 2.90
C ALA A 219 -6.98 -12.69 1.52
N ALA A 220 -7.31 -13.52 0.54
CA ALA A 220 -6.86 -13.36 -0.85
C ALA A 220 -7.95 -13.88 -1.79
N PHE A 221 -8.07 -13.24 -2.96
CA PHE A 221 -8.87 -13.74 -4.07
C PHE A 221 -8.17 -13.41 -5.37
N ILE A 222 -8.52 -14.16 -6.42
CA ILE A 222 -8.05 -13.95 -7.79
C ILE A 222 -9.32 -13.69 -8.61
N HIS A 223 -9.36 -12.61 -9.38
CA HIS A 223 -10.50 -12.28 -10.22
C HIS A 223 -10.04 -12.06 -11.67
N SER A 224 -10.27 -13.04 -12.52
CA SER A 224 -10.10 -12.84 -13.96
C SER A 224 -11.22 -13.56 -14.70
N PRO A 225 -11.85 -12.90 -15.69
CA PRO A 225 -12.70 -13.57 -16.67
C PRO A 225 -12.05 -14.76 -17.40
N LEU A 226 -10.71 -14.89 -17.37
CA LEU A 226 -9.98 -16.03 -17.92
C LEU A 226 -10.06 -17.28 -17.02
N LEU A 227 -10.50 -17.13 -15.77
CA LEU A 227 -10.74 -18.25 -14.87
C LEU A 227 -12.04 -18.96 -15.27
N GLN A 228 -11.90 -20.16 -15.82
CA GLN A 228 -13.03 -20.94 -16.31
C GLN A 228 -13.95 -21.48 -15.19
N LYS A 229 -13.43 -21.60 -13.97
CA LYS A 229 -14.18 -22.12 -12.82
C LYS A 229 -13.94 -21.24 -11.59
N PRO A 230 -15.01 -20.71 -10.95
CA PRO A 230 -14.86 -20.11 -9.64
C PRO A 230 -14.42 -21.18 -8.65
N TYR A 231 -13.45 -20.86 -7.81
CA TYR A 231 -12.94 -21.75 -6.78
C TYR A 231 -12.78 -20.97 -5.49
N ILE A 232 -13.25 -21.57 -4.40
CA ILE A 232 -13.03 -21.09 -3.04
C ILE A 232 -12.18 -22.17 -2.38
N SER A 233 -11.02 -21.82 -1.84
CA SER A 233 -10.18 -22.79 -1.14
C SER A 233 -10.96 -23.39 0.03
N GLU A 234 -11.01 -24.72 0.11
CA GLU A 234 -11.48 -25.39 1.32
C GLU A 234 -10.58 -24.95 2.49
N LYS A 235 -11.21 -24.76 3.65
CA LYS A 235 -10.60 -24.08 4.80
C LYS A 235 -9.38 -24.80 5.36
#